data_AF-A0A6B3H8Y9-F1
#
_entry.id   AF-A0A6B3H8Y9-F1
#
_cell.length_a   1.000
_cell.length_b   1.000
_cell.length_c   1.000
_cell.angle_alpha   90.00
_cell.angle_beta   90.00
_cell.angle_gamma   90.00
#
_symmetry.space_group_name_H-M   'P 1'
#
loop_
_entity.id
_entity.type
_entity.pdbx_description
1 polymer ?
#
loop_
_entity_poly.entity_id
_entity_poly.type
_entity_poly.pdbx_seq_one_letter_code
_entity_poly.pdbx_strand_id
1 'polypeptide(L)'
;PNRAARSLVTRRTDSVALVISERERRPVSEPFAGRMFSDPYFGRVVSGLLEVLRPAGIQMVLMLADDETSRNQLLSYLRHGHVDGVVLVTSHADDPLPHLLQETRLPAVLAGRPP
;
A
#
# COMPACT_ATOMS: atom_id res chain seq x y z
N PRO A 1 14.09 13.11 -23.75
CA PRO A 1 14.62 13.31 -22.37
C PRO A 1 14.48 12.01 -21.57
N ASN A 2 15.62 11.40 -21.21
CA ASN A 2 15.71 10.02 -20.74
C ASN A 2 15.24 9.91 -19.28
N ARG A 3 14.18 9.13 -19.02
CA ARG A 3 13.52 8.99 -17.71
C ARG A 3 14.46 8.44 -16.63
N ALA A 4 15.39 7.56 -17.03
CA ALA A 4 16.45 7.02 -16.17
C ALA A 4 17.38 8.10 -15.58
N ALA A 5 17.59 9.22 -16.30
CA ALA A 5 18.47 10.29 -15.84
C ALA A 5 17.81 11.25 -14.82
N ARG A 6 16.46 11.32 -14.77
CA ARG A 6 15.74 12.11 -13.75
C ARG A 6 15.65 11.38 -12.41
N SER A 7 15.44 10.07 -12.43
CA SER A 7 15.41 9.22 -11.22
C SER A 7 16.70 9.31 -10.40
N LEU A 8 17.86 9.41 -11.08
CA LEU A 8 19.19 9.52 -10.46
C LEU A 8 19.45 10.84 -9.71
N VAL A 9 18.68 11.90 -9.99
CA VAL A 9 18.86 13.21 -9.34
C VAL A 9 17.87 13.42 -8.18
N THR A 10 16.72 12.73 -8.18
CA THR A 10 15.69 12.86 -7.13
C THR A 10 15.50 11.61 -6.25
N ARG A 11 16.25 10.52 -6.48
CA ARG A 11 16.02 9.18 -5.86
C ARG A 11 14.54 8.78 -5.89
N ARG A 12 13.90 8.88 -7.06
CA ARG A 12 12.49 8.45 -7.25
C ARG A 12 12.44 7.08 -7.90
N THR A 13 11.62 6.18 -7.36
CA THR A 13 11.35 4.86 -7.95
C THR A 13 10.16 4.87 -8.91
N ASP A 14 9.48 6.01 -9.06
CA ASP A 14 8.26 6.19 -9.85
C ASP A 14 7.21 5.13 -9.50
N SER A 15 7.11 4.78 -8.21
CA SER A 15 6.24 3.71 -7.71
C SER A 15 5.54 4.10 -6.41
N VAL A 16 4.26 3.74 -6.26
CA VAL A 16 3.46 3.94 -5.05
C VAL A 16 2.91 2.60 -4.58
N ALA A 17 3.02 2.30 -3.29
CA ALA A 17 2.42 1.11 -2.70
C ALA A 17 0.95 1.36 -2.33
N LEU A 18 0.06 0.48 -2.77
CA LEU A 18 -1.26 0.30 -2.16
C LEU A 18 -1.14 -0.86 -1.17
N VAL A 19 -1.29 -0.54 0.11
CA VAL A 19 -1.19 -1.51 1.20
C VAL A 19 -2.58 -1.79 1.73
N ILE A 20 -2.95 -3.07 1.82
CA ILE A 20 -4.17 -3.49 2.49
C ILE A 20 -3.79 -4.24 3.76
N SER A 21 -4.25 -3.73 4.89
CA SER A 21 -4.05 -4.32 6.20
C SER A 21 -5.38 -4.84 6.74
N GLU A 22 -5.44 -6.15 6.95
CA GLU A 22 -6.56 -6.80 7.61
C GLU A 22 -6.01 -7.75 8.68
N ARG A 23 -6.45 -7.61 9.93
CA ARG A 23 -6.21 -8.65 10.93
C ARG A 23 -7.34 -9.66 10.87
N GLU A 24 -7.08 -10.82 10.30
CA GLU A 24 -7.96 -11.98 10.44
C GLU A 24 -8.00 -12.42 11.91
N ARG A 25 -8.96 -11.87 12.68
CA ARG A 25 -9.22 -12.30 14.06
C ARG A 25 -9.89 -13.68 14.14
N ARG A 26 -10.23 -14.29 13.00
CA ARG A 26 -10.87 -15.61 12.91
C ARG A 26 -10.29 -16.38 11.74
N PRO A 27 -10.08 -17.70 11.85
CA PRO A 27 -9.78 -18.53 10.70
C PRO A 27 -11.00 -18.49 9.78
N VAL A 28 -10.89 -17.76 8.68
CA VAL A 28 -11.93 -17.73 7.66
C VAL A 28 -11.51 -18.70 6.56
N SER A 29 -12.46 -19.49 6.08
CA SER A 29 -12.19 -20.55 5.10
C SER A 29 -11.76 -20.02 3.72
N GLU A 30 -11.90 -18.72 3.46
CA GLU A 30 -11.54 -18.09 2.20
C GLU A 30 -10.27 -17.24 2.33
N PRO A 31 -9.33 -17.35 1.38
CA PRO A 31 -8.14 -16.52 1.34
C PRO A 31 -8.52 -15.03 1.38
N PHE A 32 -7.87 -14.25 2.24
CA PHE A 32 -8.05 -12.80 2.36
C PHE A 32 -8.11 -12.08 1.01
N ALA A 33 -7.20 -12.42 0.08
CA ALA A 33 -7.18 -11.87 -1.27
C ALA A 33 -8.52 -12.03 -2.02
N GLY A 34 -9.20 -13.17 -1.90
CA GLY A 34 -10.47 -13.42 -2.59
C GLY A 34 -11.61 -12.51 -2.10
N ARG A 35 -11.64 -12.23 -0.80
CA ARG A 35 -12.63 -11.31 -0.20
C ARG A 35 -12.35 -9.87 -0.57
N MET A 36 -11.09 -9.47 -0.54
CA MET A 36 -10.65 -8.14 -0.94
C MET A 36 -11.01 -7.81 -2.40
N PHE A 37 -10.81 -8.74 -3.34
CA PHE A 37 -11.21 -8.53 -4.75
C PHE A 37 -12.72 -8.45 -4.95
N SER A 38 -13.49 -9.00 -4.01
CA SER A 38 -14.95 -8.95 -4.03
C SER A 38 -15.51 -7.68 -3.34
N ASP A 39 -14.67 -6.91 -2.66
CA ASP A 39 -15.05 -5.65 -2.02
C ASP A 39 -15.20 -4.51 -3.04
N PRO A 40 -16.40 -3.92 -3.21
CA PRO A 40 -16.61 -2.78 -4.10
C PRO A 40 -15.79 -1.55 -3.73
N TYR A 41 -15.45 -1.38 -2.44
CA TYR A 41 -14.59 -0.28 -1.99
C TYR A 41 -13.18 -0.42 -2.56
N PHE A 42 -12.60 -1.62 -2.50
CA PHE A 42 -11.29 -1.89 -3.07
C PHE A 42 -11.24 -1.57 -4.57
N GLY A 43 -12.23 -2.06 -5.34
CA GLY A 43 -12.32 -1.79 -6.77
C GLY A 43 -12.38 -0.28 -7.10
N ARG A 44 -13.09 0.52 -6.29
CA ARG A 44 -13.16 1.98 -6.45
C ARG A 44 -11.84 2.66 -6.13
N VAL A 45 -11.17 2.26 -5.03
CA VAL A 45 -9.86 2.81 -4.63
C VAL A 45 -8.81 2.53 -5.71
N VAL A 46 -8.70 1.28 -6.16
CA VAL A 46 -7.77 0.90 -7.24
C VAL A 46 -8.05 1.67 -8.52
N SER A 47 -9.32 1.78 -8.91
CA SER A 47 -9.68 2.49 -10.14
C SER A 47 -9.27 3.96 -10.07
N GLY A 48 -9.56 4.64 -8.95
CA GLY A 48 -9.18 6.04 -8.76
C GLY A 48 -7.67 6.27 -8.69
N LEU A 49 -6.93 5.38 -8.02
CA LEU A 49 -5.47 5.42 -8.03
C LEU A 49 -4.92 5.24 -9.43
N LEU A 50 -5.39 4.23 -10.16
CA LEU A 50 -4.94 3.95 -11.52
C LEU A 50 -5.31 5.07 -12.51
N GLU A 51 -6.38 5.83 -12.28
CA GLU A 51 -6.74 6.99 -13.10
C GLU A 51 -5.71 8.13 -12.99
N VAL A 52 -5.13 8.32 -11.80
CA VAL A 52 -4.13 9.38 -11.54
C VAL A 52 -2.70 8.89 -11.80
N LEU A 53 -2.36 7.67 -11.38
CA LEU A 53 -1.00 7.14 -11.45
C LEU A 53 -0.58 6.78 -12.89
N ARG A 54 -1.49 6.20 -13.69
CA ARG A 54 -1.18 5.80 -15.08
C ARG A 54 -0.73 6.96 -15.98
N PRO A 55 -1.44 8.10 -16.07
CA PRO A 55 -0.99 9.22 -16.90
C PRO A 55 0.29 9.88 -16.35
N ALA A 56 0.55 9.80 -15.05
CA ALA A 56 1.82 10.21 -14.44
C ALA A 56 2.96 9.19 -14.70
N GLY A 57 2.65 8.04 -15.28
CA GLY A 57 3.56 6.93 -15.53
C GLY A 57 4.10 6.28 -14.25
N ILE A 58 3.42 6.45 -13.12
CA ILE A 58 3.79 5.89 -11.82
C ILE A 58 3.24 4.48 -11.71
N GLN A 59 4.06 3.53 -11.26
CA GLN A 59 3.65 2.15 -11.03
C GLN A 59 2.92 2.03 -9.70
N MET A 60 1.89 1.19 -9.66
CA MET A 60 1.21 0.84 -8.42
C MET A 60 1.64 -0.56 -7.99
N VAL A 61 2.11 -0.70 -6.76
CA VAL A 61 2.50 -1.99 -6.16
C VAL A 61 1.46 -2.35 -5.11
N LEU A 62 0.76 -3.47 -5.28
CA LEU A 62 -0.19 -3.97 -4.29
C LEU A 62 0.54 -4.84 -3.27
N MET A 63 0.35 -4.57 -1.98
CA MET A 63 0.93 -5.35 -0.89
C MET A 63 -0.14 -5.67 0.16
N LEU A 64 -0.15 -6.91 0.65
CA LEU A 64 -1.08 -7.39 1.66
C LEU A 64 -0.32 -7.60 2.98
N ALA A 65 -0.90 -7.11 4.08
CA ALA A 65 -0.35 -7.27 5.42
C ALA A 65 -1.41 -7.86 6.35
N ASP A 66 -1.67 -9.14 6.16
CA ASP A 66 -2.68 -9.97 6.83
C ASP A 66 -2.19 -10.66 8.13
N ASP A 67 -0.87 -10.79 8.30
CA ASP A 67 -0.26 -11.37 9.49
C ASP A 67 0.98 -10.58 9.96
N GLU A 68 1.71 -11.08 10.94
CA GLU A 68 2.93 -10.43 11.44
C GLU A 68 4.11 -10.55 10.47
N THR A 69 4.22 -11.69 9.78
CA THR A 69 5.28 -11.97 8.82
C THR A 69 5.14 -11.05 7.59
N SER A 70 3.96 -10.98 6.99
CA SER A 70 3.67 -10.12 5.84
C SER A 70 3.81 -8.63 6.21
N ARG A 71 3.45 -8.23 7.43
CA ARG A 71 3.71 -6.88 7.95
C ARG A 71 5.20 -6.56 8.06
N ASN A 72 6.01 -7.46 8.59
CA ASN A 72 7.46 -7.24 8.70
C ASN A 72 8.13 -7.19 7.32
N GLN A 73 7.70 -8.03 6.37
CA GLN A 73 8.16 -7.98 4.99
C GLN A 73 7.79 -6.66 4.31
N LEU A 74 6.56 -6.19 4.49
CA LEU A 74 6.11 -4.88 4.02
C LEU A 74 6.99 -3.76 4.57
N LEU A 75 7.19 -3.68 5.89
CA LEU A 75 8.01 -2.63 6.50
C LEU A 75 9.45 -2.65 6.00
N SER A 76 10.02 -3.85 5.84
CA SER A 76 11.34 -4.01 5.23
C SER A 76 11.34 -3.44 3.81
N TYR A 77 10.40 -3.86 2.96
CA TYR A 77 10.30 -3.40 1.57
C TYR A 77 10.19 -1.86 1.47
N LEU A 78 9.36 -1.26 2.32
CA LEU A 78 9.19 0.19 2.37
C LEU A 78 10.47 0.92 2.82
N ARG A 79 11.15 0.42 3.85
CA ARG A 79 12.39 1.01 4.39
C ARG A 79 13.55 0.96 3.40
N HIS A 80 13.57 0.00 2.49
CA HIS A 80 14.57 -0.09 1.42
C HIS A 80 14.32 0.90 0.27
N GLY A 81 13.26 1.72 0.35
CA GLY A 81 13.01 2.80 -0.60
C GLY A 81 12.55 2.31 -1.98
N HIS A 82 11.88 1.16 -2.04
CA HIS A 82 11.36 0.62 -3.30
C HIS A 82 10.16 1.41 -3.84
N VAL A 83 9.51 2.21 -3.00
CA VAL A 83 8.36 3.07 -3.37
C VAL A 83 8.56 4.48 -2.85
N ASP A 84 7.98 5.45 -3.56
CA ASP A 84 8.03 6.87 -3.26
C ASP A 84 6.92 7.31 -2.28
N GLY A 85 5.94 6.44 -2.01
CA GLY A 85 4.83 6.71 -1.10
C GLY A 85 3.90 5.52 -0.90
N VAL A 86 3.00 5.64 0.08
CA VAL A 86 2.09 4.58 0.51
C VAL A 86 0.65 5.10 0.61
N VAL A 87 -0.28 4.32 0.07
CA VAL A 87 -1.71 4.45 0.35
C VAL A 87 -2.10 3.22 1.17
N LEU A 88 -2.48 3.42 2.43
CA LEU A 88 -2.87 2.37 3.34
C LEU A 88 -4.39 2.29 3.45
N VAL A 89 -4.96 1.12 3.17
CA VAL A 89 -6.33 0.77 3.55
C VAL A 89 -6.25 -0.15 4.76
N THR A 90 -6.93 0.22 5.84
CA THR A 90 -7.00 -0.59 7.05
C THR A 90 -8.44 -0.75 7.50
N SER A 91 -8.79 -1.97 7.91
CA SER A 91 -10.16 -2.32 8.33
C SER A 91 -10.41 -2.10 9.83
N HIS A 92 -9.39 -1.80 10.64
CA HIS A 92 -9.55 -1.66 12.10
C HIS A 92 -8.76 -0.50 12.71
N ALA A 93 -9.35 0.15 13.71
CA ALA A 93 -8.74 1.29 14.40
C ALA A 93 -7.48 0.90 15.18
N ASP A 94 -7.42 -0.33 15.71
CA ASP A 94 -6.28 -0.86 16.47
C ASP A 94 -5.12 -1.34 15.57
N ASP A 95 -5.05 -0.88 14.32
CA ASP A 95 -3.98 -1.29 13.43
C ASP A 95 -2.65 -0.65 13.86
N PRO A 96 -1.59 -1.43 14.11
CA PRO A 96 -0.28 -0.84 14.35
C PRO A 96 0.37 -0.28 13.07
N LEU A 97 -0.06 -0.69 11.87
CA LEU A 97 0.56 -0.26 10.61
C LEU A 97 0.59 1.25 10.39
N PRO A 98 -0.50 2.01 10.62
CA PRO A 98 -0.46 3.47 10.60
C PRO A 98 0.69 4.08 11.39
N HIS A 99 0.91 3.62 12.63
CA HIS A 99 1.99 4.10 13.50
C HIS A 99 3.36 3.66 12.99
N LEU A 100 3.49 2.39 12.59
CA LEU A 100 4.75 1.86 12.06
C LEU A 100 5.16 2.52 10.74
N LEU A 101 4.20 2.94 9.91
CA LEU A 101 4.47 3.68 8.67
C LEU A 101 5.02 5.08 8.95
N GLN A 102 4.64 5.74 10.05
CA GLN A 102 5.22 7.05 10.41
C GLN A 102 6.73 6.97 10.63
N GLU A 103 7.24 5.82 11.06
CA GLU A 103 8.68 5.58 11.24
C GLU A 103 9.43 5.45 9.91
N THR A 104 8.75 5.13 8.80
CA THR A 104 9.39 4.87 7.50
C THR A 104 9.80 6.14 6.75
N ARG A 105 9.42 7.33 7.24
CA ARG A 105 9.61 8.65 6.60
C ARG A 105 9.01 8.78 5.18
N LEU A 106 8.28 7.76 4.71
CA LEU A 106 7.56 7.80 3.45
C LEU A 106 6.27 8.62 3.60
N PRO A 107 5.89 9.42 2.59
CA PRO A 107 4.56 9.99 2.53
C PRO A 107 3.51 8.85 2.55
N ALA A 108 2.63 8.87 3.55
CA ALA A 108 1.59 7.88 3.73
C ALA A 108 0.21 8.55 3.80
N VAL A 109 -0.76 8.01 3.06
CA VAL A 109 -2.18 8.41 3.11
C VAL A 109 -2.98 7.23 3.61
N LEU A 110 -3.85 7.45 4.60
CA LEU A 110 -4.82 6.46 5.03
C LEU A 110 -6.11 6.63 4.22
N ALA A 111 -6.48 5.60 3.47
CA ALA A 111 -7.71 5.50 2.73
C ALA A 111 -8.75 4.72 3.56
N GLY A 112 -9.84 5.41 3.89
CA GLY A 112 -10.86 4.92 4.80
C GLY A 112 -10.69 5.47 6.21
N ARG A 113 -11.76 5.40 7.00
CA ARG A 113 -11.73 5.64 8.44
C ARG A 113 -12.29 4.37 9.07
N PRO A 114 -11.46 3.52 9.71
CA PRO A 114 -12.01 2.42 10.48
C PRO A 114 -12.95 3.00 11.56
N PRO A 115 -14.11 2.37 11.80
CA PRO A 115 -15.08 2.83 12.80
C PRO A 115 -14.52 2.77 14.23
#